data_AF-A0A1C2GIZ9-F1
#
_entry.id   AF-A0A1C2GIZ9-F1
#
_cell.length_a   1.000
_cell.length_b   1.000
_cell.length_c   1.000
_cell.angle_alpha   90.00
_cell.angle_beta   90.00
_cell.angle_gamma   90.00
#
_symmetry.space_group_name_H-M   'P 1'
#
loop_
_entity.id
_entity.type
_entity.pdbx_description
1 polymer ?
#
loop_
_entity_poly.entity_id
_entity_poly.type
_entity_poly.pdbx_seq_one_letter_code
_entity_poly.pdbx_strand_id
1 'polypeptide(L)'
;MTKEELAPFVDYDNSIAKQRLVYKFNSWYIIDRFLLTSLFVLIAAGMLYAGYEECSRDNNYAYLIVGILISIWLISSLVFLNKLVVVNGTKTMLKNREDVRKVFAHFYNDLTYNYNSKNVIRDVVPTKWTNGRILTVIFDDSNNKIYFHRATLIRGSSISPMSGWINYWKCKNLAKYFQELQAKIETA
;
A
#
# COMPACT_ATOMS: atom_id res chain seq x y z
N MET A 1 -14.36 -14.18 -11.72
CA MET A 1 -13.68 -12.88 -11.59
C MET A 1 -12.30 -13.00 -12.21
N THR A 2 -12.02 -12.29 -13.29
CA THR A 2 -10.68 -12.31 -13.92
C THR A 2 -9.67 -11.58 -13.02
N LYS A 3 -8.36 -11.86 -13.14
CA LYS A 3 -7.35 -11.19 -12.31
C LYS A 3 -7.29 -9.67 -12.54
N GLU A 4 -7.77 -9.21 -13.68
CA GLU A 4 -7.88 -7.79 -14.05
C GLU A 4 -9.05 -7.10 -13.36
N GLU A 5 -10.15 -7.82 -13.10
CA GLU A 5 -11.27 -7.32 -12.28
C GLU A 5 -10.88 -7.15 -10.80
N LEU A 6 -9.86 -7.89 -10.33
CA LEU A 6 -9.40 -7.84 -8.93
C LEU A 6 -8.57 -6.59 -8.62
N ALA A 7 -7.94 -5.98 -9.62
CA ALA A 7 -7.06 -4.83 -9.40
C ALA A 7 -6.98 -3.94 -10.65
N PRO A 8 -7.50 -2.69 -10.60
CA PRO A 8 -7.53 -1.82 -11.77
C PRO A 8 -6.14 -1.53 -12.33
N PHE A 9 -6.08 -1.16 -13.60
CA PHE A 9 -4.84 -0.79 -14.27
C PHE A 9 -4.18 0.41 -13.59
N VAL A 10 -2.86 0.33 -13.40
CA VAL A 10 -2.06 1.40 -12.80
C VAL A 10 -1.71 2.42 -13.87
N ASP A 11 -1.87 3.69 -13.54
CA ASP A 11 -1.35 4.81 -14.32
C ASP A 11 0.07 5.11 -13.83
N TYR A 12 1.07 4.58 -14.53
CA TYR A 12 2.46 4.61 -14.08
C TYR A 12 3.02 6.03 -14.03
N ASP A 13 2.76 6.86 -15.06
CA ASP A 13 3.24 8.24 -15.15
C ASP A 13 2.69 9.09 -14.00
N ASN A 14 1.37 9.03 -13.80
CA ASN A 14 0.74 9.76 -12.71
C ASN A 14 1.15 9.22 -11.33
N SER A 15 1.45 7.92 -11.24
CA SER A 15 1.91 7.31 -9.99
C SER A 15 3.30 7.80 -9.59
N ILE A 16 4.21 7.90 -10.56
CA ILE A 16 5.57 8.43 -10.38
C ILE A 16 5.49 9.91 -10.00
N ALA A 17 4.75 10.71 -10.78
CA ALA A 17 4.63 12.15 -10.57
C ALA A 17 4.04 12.51 -9.19
N LYS A 18 3.04 11.76 -8.74
CA LYS A 18 2.37 12.01 -7.44
C LYS A 18 2.97 11.21 -6.27
N GLN A 19 3.98 10.36 -6.52
CA GLN A 19 4.57 9.43 -5.56
C GLN A 19 3.54 8.62 -4.74
N ARG A 20 2.44 8.26 -5.40
CA ARG A 20 1.34 7.47 -4.84
C ARG A 20 0.77 6.59 -5.94
N LEU A 21 0.26 5.43 -5.60
CA LEU A 21 -0.35 4.56 -6.59
C LEU A 21 -1.63 5.23 -7.13
N VAL A 22 -1.61 5.53 -8.42
CA VAL A 22 -2.74 6.08 -9.17
C VAL A 22 -3.22 5.01 -10.12
N TYR A 23 -4.52 4.74 -10.10
CA TYR A 23 -5.16 3.84 -11.05
C TYR A 23 -5.71 4.65 -12.22
N LYS A 24 -5.72 4.06 -13.41
CA LYS A 24 -6.34 4.69 -14.59
C LYS A 24 -7.80 5.01 -14.27
N PHE A 25 -8.25 6.16 -14.75
CA PHE A 25 -9.48 6.81 -14.33
C PHE A 25 -10.67 5.85 -14.39
N ASN A 26 -11.28 5.64 -13.23
CA ASN A 26 -12.59 5.00 -13.10
C ASN A 26 -13.38 5.87 -12.13
N SER A 27 -14.42 6.57 -12.62
CA SER A 27 -15.22 7.50 -11.82
C SER A 27 -15.77 6.84 -10.55
N TRP A 28 -16.10 5.54 -10.63
CA TRP A 28 -16.52 4.74 -9.47
C TRP A 28 -15.45 4.63 -8.39
N TYR A 29 -14.17 4.49 -8.78
CA TYR A 29 -13.07 4.42 -7.82
C TYR A 29 -12.88 5.73 -7.05
N ILE A 30 -13.08 6.88 -7.71
CA ILE A 30 -12.98 8.18 -7.06
C ILE A 30 -14.10 8.37 -6.05
N ILE A 31 -15.33 8.01 -6.44
CA ILE A 31 -16.50 8.06 -5.55
C ILE A 31 -16.30 7.13 -4.34
N ASP A 32 -15.87 5.90 -4.57
CA ASP A 32 -15.57 4.94 -3.49
C ASP A 32 -14.52 5.49 -2.52
N ARG A 33 -13.42 6.06 -3.05
CA ARG A 33 -12.39 6.70 -2.23
C ARG A 33 -12.91 7.90 -1.45
N PHE A 34 -13.74 8.72 -2.06
CA PHE A 34 -14.34 9.87 -1.38
C PHE A 34 -15.26 9.41 -0.24
N LEU A 35 -16.19 8.49 -0.52
CA LEU A 35 -17.12 7.95 0.47
C LEU A 35 -16.38 7.30 1.64
N LEU A 36 -15.35 6.50 1.34
CA LEU A 36 -14.55 5.83 2.35
C LEU A 36 -13.78 6.81 3.24
N THR A 37 -13.18 7.84 2.62
CA THR A 37 -12.46 8.89 3.34
C THR A 37 -13.42 9.66 4.25
N SER A 38 -14.57 10.08 3.73
CA SER A 38 -15.60 10.79 4.48
C SER A 38 -16.13 9.97 5.65
N LEU A 39 -16.40 8.66 5.44
CA LEU A 39 -16.82 7.76 6.50
C LEU A 39 -15.80 7.70 7.64
N PHE A 40 -14.51 7.59 7.31
CA PHE A 40 -13.45 7.50 8.32
C PHE A 40 -13.27 8.81 9.09
N VAL A 41 -13.42 9.95 8.42
CA VAL A 41 -13.40 11.27 9.07
C VAL A 41 -14.59 11.41 10.02
N LEU A 42 -15.80 11.00 9.62
CA LEU A 42 -16.99 11.02 10.47
C LEU A 42 -16.85 10.09 11.68
N ILE A 43 -16.31 8.88 11.49
CA ILE A 43 -16.03 7.94 12.58
C ILE A 43 -15.03 8.55 13.57
N ALA A 44 -13.93 9.13 13.08
CA ALA A 44 -12.93 9.78 13.93
C ALA A 44 -13.53 10.97 14.71
N ALA A 45 -14.29 11.84 14.03
CA ALA A 45 -14.96 12.97 14.67
C ALA A 45 -15.97 12.52 15.74
N GLY A 46 -16.78 11.50 15.44
CA GLY A 46 -17.74 10.93 16.38
C GLY A 46 -17.07 10.30 17.61
N MET A 47 -15.97 9.56 17.43
CA MET A 47 -15.20 9.00 18.54
C MET A 47 -14.57 10.07 19.42
N LEU A 48 -14.02 11.13 18.82
CA LEU A 48 -13.45 12.25 19.57
C LEU A 48 -14.53 13.01 20.35
N TYR A 49 -15.69 13.24 19.73
CA TYR A 49 -16.83 13.89 20.39
C TYR A 49 -17.35 13.05 21.57
N ALA A 50 -17.56 11.75 21.37
CA ALA A 50 -17.99 10.85 22.44
C ALA A 50 -16.96 10.78 23.58
N GLY A 51 -15.66 10.69 23.25
CA GLY A 51 -14.59 10.71 24.24
C GLY A 51 -14.53 12.03 25.01
N TYR A 52 -14.83 13.16 24.37
CA TYR A 52 -14.89 14.48 25.01
C TYR A 52 -16.09 14.63 25.96
N GLU A 53 -17.27 14.16 25.56
CA GLU A 53 -18.48 14.16 26.41
C GLU A 53 -18.27 13.33 27.68
N GLU A 54 -17.75 12.11 27.54
CA GLU A 54 -17.47 11.23 28.68
C GLU A 54 -16.38 11.80 29.59
N CYS A 55 -15.32 12.38 29.01
CA CYS A 55 -14.28 13.07 29.77
C CYS A 55 -14.86 14.24 30.57
N SER A 56 -15.82 14.98 30.02
CA SER A 56 -16.43 16.15 30.65
C SER A 56 -17.40 15.78 31.78
N ARG A 57 -17.98 14.57 31.74
CA ARG A 57 -18.88 14.07 32.79
C ARG A 57 -18.14 13.52 34.01
N ASP A 58 -17.16 12.66 33.78
CA ASP A 58 -16.56 11.85 34.86
C ASP A 58 -15.08 12.19 35.13
N ASN A 59 -14.51 13.21 34.48
CA ASN A 59 -13.07 13.52 34.49
C ASN A 59 -12.19 12.33 34.08
N ASN A 60 -12.75 11.35 33.38
CA ASN A 60 -12.04 10.17 32.92
C ASN A 60 -11.52 10.37 31.49
N TYR A 61 -10.23 10.63 31.38
CA TYR A 61 -9.55 10.88 30.11
C TYR A 61 -9.30 9.61 29.28
N ALA A 62 -9.54 8.41 29.82
CA ALA A 62 -9.21 7.16 29.15
C ALA A 62 -9.90 7.02 27.79
N TYR A 63 -11.20 7.32 27.71
CA TYR A 63 -11.96 7.24 26.46
C TYR A 63 -11.47 8.23 25.41
N LEU A 64 -11.13 9.46 25.82
CA LEU A 64 -10.59 10.48 24.93
C LEU A 64 -9.22 10.05 24.37
N ILE A 65 -8.33 9.54 25.22
CA ILE A 65 -7.00 9.05 24.82
C ILE A 65 -7.14 7.90 23.81
N VAL A 66 -8.00 6.91 24.11
CA VAL A 66 -8.26 5.78 23.20
C VAL A 66 -8.84 6.28 21.87
N GLY A 67 -9.80 7.22 21.90
CA GLY A 67 -10.38 7.83 20.71
C GLY A 67 -9.35 8.56 19.84
N ILE A 68 -8.42 9.30 20.45
CA ILE A 68 -7.31 9.95 19.76
C ILE A 68 -6.41 8.91 19.09
N LEU A 69 -6.01 7.86 19.81
CA LEU A 69 -5.13 6.82 19.27
C LEU A 69 -5.76 6.09 18.07
N ILE A 70 -7.04 5.72 18.17
CA ILE A 70 -7.77 5.09 17.06
C ILE A 70 -7.88 6.05 15.87
N SER A 71 -8.16 7.34 16.12
CA SER A 71 -8.28 8.35 15.08
C SER A 71 -6.95 8.57 14.34
N ILE A 72 -5.84 8.67 15.07
CA ILE A 72 -4.50 8.73 14.49
C ILE A 72 -4.22 7.51 13.64
N TRP A 73 -4.58 6.31 14.11
CA TRP A 73 -4.40 5.07 13.37
C TRP A 73 -5.23 5.02 12.08
N LEU A 74 -6.50 5.44 12.11
CA LEU A 74 -7.37 5.50 10.93
C LEU A 74 -6.86 6.49 9.89
N ILE A 75 -6.53 7.72 10.31
CA ILE A 75 -6.01 8.77 9.43
C ILE A 75 -4.68 8.33 8.82
N SER A 76 -3.76 7.79 9.63
CA SER A 76 -2.49 7.26 9.15
C SER A 76 -2.72 6.17 8.10
N SER A 77 -3.65 5.24 8.36
CA SER A 77 -3.95 4.16 7.42
C SER A 77 -4.46 4.68 6.08
N LEU A 78 -5.28 5.74 6.06
CA LEU A 78 -5.70 6.41 4.83
C LEU A 78 -4.54 7.08 4.09
N VAL A 79 -3.69 7.82 4.81
CA VAL A 79 -2.53 8.50 4.22
C VAL A 79 -1.57 7.50 3.56
N PHE A 80 -1.35 6.35 4.21
CA PHE A 80 -0.43 5.32 3.71
C PHE A 80 -1.04 4.36 2.70
N LEU A 81 -2.36 4.38 2.49
CA LEU A 81 -3.08 3.40 1.68
C LEU A 81 -2.52 3.25 0.25
N ASN A 82 -2.21 4.38 -0.38
CA ASN A 82 -1.66 4.44 -1.74
C ASN A 82 -0.22 4.97 -1.76
N LYS A 83 0.44 5.13 -0.61
CA LYS A 83 1.80 5.69 -0.57
C LYS A 83 2.80 4.71 -1.17
N LEU A 84 3.63 5.16 -2.11
CA LEU A 84 4.71 4.36 -2.68
C LEU A 84 5.96 4.46 -1.81
N VAL A 85 6.68 3.35 -1.63
CA VAL A 85 8.03 3.34 -1.08
C VAL A 85 9.02 3.40 -2.24
N VAL A 86 9.88 4.40 -2.25
CA VAL A 86 10.81 4.66 -3.36
C VAL A 86 12.22 4.31 -2.95
N VAL A 87 12.94 3.60 -3.81
CA VAL A 87 14.38 3.35 -3.70
C VAL A 87 15.06 3.57 -5.04
N ASN A 88 16.34 3.93 -4.99
CA ASN A 88 17.17 3.98 -6.19
C ASN A 88 17.59 2.56 -6.55
N GLY A 89 17.48 2.19 -7.82
CA GLY A 89 18.17 1.03 -8.35
C GLY A 89 19.64 1.37 -8.57
N THR A 90 20.55 0.45 -8.33
CA THR A 90 21.99 0.65 -8.63
C THR A 90 22.43 0.01 -9.94
N LYS A 91 21.63 -0.92 -10.47
CA LYS A 91 21.97 -1.73 -11.65
C LYS A 91 21.11 -1.36 -12.86
N THR A 92 21.37 -2.03 -13.98
CA THR A 92 20.50 -1.97 -15.17
C THR A 92 19.07 -2.38 -14.81
N MET A 93 18.08 -1.84 -15.53
CA MET A 93 16.67 -2.12 -15.26
C MET A 93 16.31 -3.60 -15.29
N LEU A 94 16.96 -4.37 -16.17
CA LEU A 94 16.75 -5.81 -16.25
C LEU A 94 17.21 -6.52 -14.96
N LYS A 95 18.41 -6.18 -14.46
CA LYS A 95 18.93 -6.72 -13.19
C LYS A 95 18.10 -6.25 -11.99
N ASN A 96 17.67 -5.00 -11.96
CA ASN A 96 16.78 -4.49 -10.91
C ASN A 96 15.47 -5.30 -10.85
N ARG A 97 14.90 -5.69 -11.98
CA ARG A 97 13.70 -6.54 -12.04
C ARG A 97 13.95 -7.95 -11.51
N GLU A 98 15.08 -8.54 -11.85
CA GLU A 98 15.48 -9.86 -11.31
C GLU A 98 15.66 -9.80 -9.79
N ASP A 99 16.33 -8.76 -9.29
CA ASP A 99 16.56 -8.56 -7.87
C ASP A 99 15.22 -8.34 -7.12
N VAL A 100 14.27 -7.58 -7.68
CA VAL A 100 12.89 -7.49 -7.16
C VAL A 100 12.21 -8.84 -7.08
N ARG A 101 12.36 -9.70 -8.10
CA ARG A 101 11.78 -11.05 -8.09
C ARG A 101 12.39 -11.91 -6.97
N LYS A 102 13.70 -11.84 -6.76
CA LYS A 102 14.38 -12.52 -5.65
C LYS A 102 13.88 -12.03 -4.29
N VAL A 103 13.74 -10.71 -4.12
CA VAL A 103 13.14 -10.14 -2.91
C VAL A 103 11.74 -10.71 -2.69
N PHE A 104 10.90 -10.72 -3.72
CA PHE A 104 9.55 -11.26 -3.55
C PHE A 104 9.58 -12.73 -3.17
N ALA A 105 10.39 -13.56 -3.85
CA ALA A 105 10.52 -14.98 -3.56
C ALA A 105 11.04 -15.25 -2.13
N HIS A 106 11.83 -14.34 -1.57
CA HIS A 106 12.29 -14.44 -0.17
C HIS A 106 11.15 -14.24 0.85
N PHE A 107 10.22 -13.33 0.57
CA PHE A 107 9.13 -12.99 1.51
C PHE A 107 7.84 -13.77 1.26
N TYR A 108 7.67 -14.36 0.08
CA TYR A 108 6.43 -14.94 -0.37
C TYR A 108 6.66 -16.23 -1.15
N ASN A 109 6.04 -17.32 -0.71
CA ASN A 109 6.18 -18.65 -1.32
C ASN A 109 5.12 -18.94 -2.40
N ASP A 110 4.08 -18.09 -2.49
CA ASP A 110 2.86 -18.27 -3.27
C ASP A 110 2.73 -17.24 -4.42
N LEU A 111 3.87 -16.79 -4.97
CA LEU A 111 3.89 -15.81 -6.04
C LEU A 111 3.38 -16.40 -7.35
N THR A 112 2.44 -15.69 -7.98
CA THR A 112 1.87 -16.11 -9.27
C THR A 112 2.21 -15.15 -10.41
N TYR A 113 2.98 -14.10 -10.12
CA TYR A 113 3.43 -13.01 -11.02
C TYR A 113 2.44 -12.74 -12.16
N ASN A 114 1.54 -11.78 -11.97
CA ASN A 114 0.58 -11.41 -12.99
C ASN A 114 0.83 -9.98 -13.45
N TYR A 115 0.92 -9.81 -14.77
CA TYR A 115 1.28 -8.60 -15.48
C TYR A 115 2.78 -8.29 -15.57
N ASN A 116 3.25 -8.36 -16.81
CA ASN A 116 4.59 -8.09 -17.31
C ASN A 116 4.48 -6.96 -18.33
N SER A 117 4.14 -5.74 -17.89
CA SER A 117 4.56 -4.61 -18.70
C SER A 117 6.05 -4.41 -18.44
N LYS A 118 6.81 -4.01 -19.45
CA LYS A 118 8.05 -3.25 -19.19
C LYS A 118 7.64 -2.18 -18.16
N ASN A 119 8.35 -1.85 -17.10
CA ASN A 119 7.95 -0.81 -16.13
C ASN A 119 7.00 -1.21 -14.99
N VAL A 120 6.23 -2.31 -15.04
CA VAL A 120 5.39 -2.70 -13.88
C VAL A 120 5.37 -4.21 -13.66
N ILE A 121 5.65 -4.63 -12.42
CA ILE A 121 5.42 -6.00 -11.94
C ILE A 121 4.30 -5.97 -10.93
N ARG A 122 3.30 -6.84 -11.09
CA ARG A 122 2.26 -7.04 -10.08
C ARG A 122 2.15 -8.51 -9.67
N ASP A 123 1.74 -8.73 -8.45
CA ASP A 123 1.33 -10.04 -7.96
C ASP A 123 0.02 -9.85 -7.20
N VAL A 124 -1.00 -10.59 -7.60
CA VAL A 124 -2.34 -10.49 -7.03
C VAL A 124 -2.73 -11.87 -6.51
N VAL A 125 -2.83 -11.97 -5.19
CA VAL A 125 -3.34 -13.15 -4.50
C VAL A 125 -4.75 -12.80 -4.01
N PRO A 126 -5.81 -13.36 -4.61
CA PRO A 126 -7.17 -13.06 -4.21
C PRO A 126 -7.45 -13.56 -2.78
N THR A 127 -8.40 -12.91 -2.12
CA THR A 127 -8.91 -13.34 -0.82
C THR A 127 -9.69 -14.65 -0.99
N LYS A 128 -9.30 -15.71 -0.27
CA LYS A 128 -10.08 -16.96 -0.16
C LYS A 128 -10.59 -17.12 1.27
N TRP A 129 -9.79 -17.78 2.12
CA TRP A 129 -10.03 -17.94 3.56
C TRP A 129 -9.15 -16.99 4.39
N THR A 130 -7.99 -16.62 3.86
CA THR A 130 -7.08 -15.63 4.43
C THR A 130 -7.16 -14.32 3.65
N ASN A 131 -6.64 -13.25 4.27
CA ASN A 131 -6.52 -11.95 3.62
C ASN A 131 -5.71 -12.05 2.33
N GLY A 132 -6.27 -11.58 1.22
CA GLY A 132 -5.56 -11.49 -0.05
C GLY A 132 -4.53 -10.35 -0.04
N ARG A 133 -3.76 -10.23 -1.12
CA ARG A 133 -2.79 -9.14 -1.28
C ARG A 133 -2.61 -8.74 -2.74
N ILE A 134 -2.22 -7.50 -2.93
CA ILE A 134 -1.66 -6.98 -4.18
C ILE A 134 -0.27 -6.46 -3.86
N LEU A 135 0.73 -6.94 -4.58
CA LEU A 135 2.05 -6.34 -4.67
C LEU A 135 2.13 -5.60 -6.00
N THR A 136 2.67 -4.40 -5.99
CA THR A 136 2.88 -3.60 -7.21
C THR A 136 4.24 -2.95 -7.13
N VAL A 137 5.05 -3.15 -8.17
CA VAL A 137 6.35 -2.52 -8.32
C VAL A 137 6.36 -1.77 -9.64
N ILE A 138 6.68 -0.48 -9.59
CA ILE A 138 6.85 0.36 -10.76
C ILE A 138 8.34 0.63 -10.94
N PHE A 139 8.84 0.49 -12.15
CA PHE A 139 10.21 0.78 -12.55
C PHE A 139 10.19 2.06 -13.38
N ASP A 140 10.89 3.08 -12.89
CA ASP A 140 11.16 4.32 -13.61
C ASP A 140 12.53 4.17 -14.29
N ASP A 141 12.48 3.77 -15.55
CA ASP A 141 13.65 3.58 -16.40
C ASP A 141 14.44 4.91 -16.58
N SER A 142 13.78 6.08 -16.49
CA SER A 142 14.40 7.39 -16.71
C SER A 142 15.23 7.87 -15.51
N ASN A 143 14.73 7.67 -14.29
CA ASN A 143 15.42 8.12 -13.07
C ASN A 143 16.09 6.98 -12.30
N ASN A 144 16.08 5.76 -12.84
CA ASN A 144 16.57 4.56 -12.18
C ASN A 144 15.95 4.36 -10.77
N LYS A 145 14.64 4.60 -10.65
CA LYS A 145 13.91 4.47 -9.39
C LYS A 145 12.93 3.31 -9.43
N ILE A 146 12.74 2.71 -8.26
CA ILE A 146 11.86 1.56 -8.09
C ILE A 146 10.87 1.89 -6.98
N TYR A 147 9.60 1.74 -7.29
CA TYR A 147 8.49 2.12 -6.42
C TYR A 147 7.76 0.86 -5.97
N PHE A 148 7.81 0.57 -4.69
CA PHE A 148 7.13 -0.56 -4.08
C PHE A 148 5.79 -0.14 -3.47
N HIS A 149 4.77 -0.95 -3.71
CA HIS A 149 3.46 -0.83 -3.09
C HIS A 149 2.91 -2.19 -2.73
N ARG A 150 2.14 -2.21 -1.64
CA ARG A 150 1.39 -3.36 -1.18
C ARG A 150 0.01 -2.89 -0.75
N ALA A 151 -0.99 -3.67 -1.10
CA ALA A 151 -2.33 -3.56 -0.55
C ALA A 151 -2.75 -4.92 0.02
N THR A 152 -3.46 -4.90 1.14
CA THR A 152 -4.17 -6.09 1.64
C THR A 152 -5.58 -6.07 1.06
N LEU A 153 -6.03 -7.21 0.55
CA LEU A 153 -7.38 -7.40 0.04
C LEU A 153 -8.26 -8.02 1.11
N ILE A 154 -9.50 -7.53 1.21
CA ILE A 154 -10.57 -8.12 2.04
C ILE A 154 -11.52 -8.94 1.16
N ARG A 155 -12.58 -9.48 1.76
CA ARG A 155 -13.60 -10.25 1.06
C ARG A 155 -14.19 -9.41 -0.10
N GLY A 156 -14.38 -10.02 -1.26
CA GLY A 156 -14.78 -9.30 -2.47
C GLY A 156 -13.65 -8.51 -3.15
N SER A 157 -12.39 -8.73 -2.73
CA SER A 157 -11.19 -8.17 -3.38
C SER A 157 -11.09 -6.65 -3.35
N SER A 158 -11.78 -6.03 -2.40
CA SER A 158 -11.60 -4.61 -2.09
C SER A 158 -10.32 -4.39 -1.30
N ILE A 159 -9.67 -3.24 -1.49
CA ILE A 159 -8.47 -2.87 -0.73
C ILE A 159 -8.88 -2.49 0.70
N SER A 160 -8.28 -3.11 1.71
CA SER A 160 -8.52 -2.76 3.10
C SER A 160 -7.92 -1.40 3.45
N PRO A 161 -8.72 -0.37 3.75
CA PRO A 161 -8.23 0.95 4.15
C PRO A 161 -7.47 0.91 5.47
N MET A 162 -7.88 0.05 6.41
CA MET A 162 -7.28 -0.07 7.74
C MET A 162 -5.87 -0.69 7.72
N SER A 163 -5.51 -1.32 6.60
CA SER A 163 -4.21 -1.99 6.46
C SER A 163 -3.10 -1.08 5.92
N GLY A 164 -3.41 0.18 5.56
CA GLY A 164 -2.49 1.07 4.84
C GLY A 164 -1.14 1.26 5.54
N TRP A 165 -1.14 1.57 6.85
CA TRP A 165 0.10 1.71 7.64
C TRP A 165 0.93 0.41 7.64
N ILE A 166 0.28 -0.72 7.93
CA ILE A 166 0.95 -2.04 7.99
C ILE A 166 1.53 -2.41 6.62
N ASN A 167 0.79 -2.13 5.54
CA ASN A 167 1.25 -2.38 4.19
C ASN A 167 2.47 -1.55 3.84
N TYR A 168 2.45 -0.25 4.16
CA TYR A 168 3.58 0.65 3.93
C TYR A 168 4.83 0.18 4.69
N TRP A 169 4.69 -0.22 5.96
CA TRP A 169 5.82 -0.73 6.73
C TRP A 169 6.39 -2.03 6.14
N LYS A 170 5.52 -2.97 5.74
CA LYS A 170 5.95 -4.18 5.01
C LYS A 170 6.68 -3.83 3.70
N CYS A 171 6.22 -2.83 2.96
CA CYS A 171 6.91 -2.33 1.77
C CYS A 171 8.27 -1.73 2.08
N LYS A 172 8.42 -0.99 3.18
CA LYS A 172 9.74 -0.49 3.60
C LYS A 172 10.71 -1.64 3.85
N ASN A 173 10.26 -2.73 4.45
CA ASN A 173 11.10 -3.91 4.68
C ASN A 173 11.51 -4.59 3.37
N LEU A 174 10.59 -4.72 2.39
CA LEU A 174 10.91 -5.22 1.05
C LEU A 174 11.97 -4.33 0.37
N ALA A 175 11.76 -3.02 0.40
CA ALA A 175 12.65 -2.04 -0.21
C ALA A 175 14.03 -2.02 0.45
N LYS A 176 14.10 -2.15 1.78
CA LYS A 176 15.35 -2.25 2.52
C LYS A 176 16.13 -3.51 2.12
N TYR A 177 15.47 -4.67 2.11
CA TYR A 177 16.10 -5.94 1.70
C TYR A 177 16.59 -5.89 0.26
N PHE A 178 15.85 -5.22 -0.64
CA PHE A 178 16.29 -4.96 -1.99
C PHE A 178 17.61 -4.18 -2.03
N GLN A 179 17.71 -3.06 -1.29
CA GLN A 179 18.94 -2.27 -1.24
C GLN A 179 20.12 -3.05 -0.64
N GLU A 180 19.89 -3.85 0.40
CA GLU A 180 20.92 -4.74 0.98
C GLU A 180 21.42 -5.77 -0.03
N LEU A 181 20.52 -6.34 -0.84
CA LEU A 181 20.88 -7.29 -1.90
C LEU A 181 21.70 -6.62 -3.01
N GLN A 182 21.41 -5.36 -3.34
CA GLN A 182 22.20 -4.62 -4.31
C GLN A 182 23.60 -4.31 -3.79
N ALA A 183 23.72 -3.84 -2.54
CA ALA A 183 25.00 -3.49 -1.93
C ALA A 183 25.96 -4.68 -1.79
N LYS A 184 25.45 -5.86 -1.38
CA LYS A 184 26.30 -7.08 -1.22
C LYS A 184 26.96 -7.53 -2.52
N ILE A 185 26.33 -7.25 -3.65
CA ILE A 185 26.84 -7.64 -4.98
C ILE A 185 27.87 -6.61 -5.50
N GLU A 186 27.86 -5.38 -5.00
CA GLU A 186 28.88 -4.37 -5.37
C GLU A 186 30.20 -4.57 -4.60
N THR A 187 30.15 -5.24 -3.44
CA THR A 187 31.31 -5.57 -2.62
C THR A 187 31.94 -6.95 -2.92
N ALA A 188 31.32 -7.72 -3.82
CA ALA A 188 31.75 -9.08 -4.20
C ALA A 188 32.27 -9.09 -5.63
#